data_AF-A0A950HXI8-F1
#
_entry.id   AF-A0A950HXI8-F1
#
_cell.length_a   1.000
_cell.length_b   1.000
_cell.length_c   1.000
_cell.angle_alpha   90.00
_cell.angle_beta   90.00
_cell.angle_gamma   90.00
#
_symmetry.space_group_name_H-M   'P 1'
#
loop_
_entity.id
_entity.type
_entity.pdbx_description
1 polymer ?
#
loop_
_entity_poly.entity_id
_entity_poly.type
_entity_poly.pdbx_seq_one_letter_code
_entity_poly.pdbx_strand_id
1 'polypeptide(L)' 'TPMIGGNDNIDETFTIADAKTVSAFVVANKLGGVHFWSFERDRDCAPATSDNNSSDTCNNYGKAGTLGYTNAFLTDLGY' A
#
# COMPACT_ATOMS: atom_id res chain seq x y z
N THR A 1 -8.46 3.28 4.73
CA THR A 1 -7.17 2.77 5.21
C THR A 1 -6.91 1.42 4.60
N PRO A 2 -6.15 1.32 3.49
CA PRO A 2 -5.76 0.02 2.91
C PRO A 2 -4.61 -0.61 3.70
N MET A 3 -4.47 -1.93 3.57
CA MET A 3 -3.22 -2.64 3.86
C MET A 3 -2.37 -2.62 2.57
N ILE A 4 -1.11 -2.19 2.64
CA ILE A 4 -0.28 -1.99 1.45
C ILE A 4 0.32 -3.30 0.96
N GLY A 5 0.46 -3.49 -0.34
CA GLY A 5 1.04 -4.70 -0.92
C GLY A 5 0.18 -5.94 -0.71
N GLY A 6 0.79 -7.11 -0.53
CA GLY A 6 0.08 -8.36 -0.27
C GLY A 6 -0.68 -8.31 1.06
N ASN A 7 -1.95 -8.66 1.02
CA ASN A 7 -2.84 -8.75 2.18
C ASN A 7 -2.80 -10.15 2.82
N ASP A 8 -3.63 -10.35 3.85
CA ASP A 8 -3.78 -11.64 4.53
C ASP A 8 -4.37 -12.74 3.65
N ASN A 9 -5.10 -12.38 2.59
CA ASN A 9 -5.54 -13.31 1.55
C ASN A 9 -4.53 -13.28 0.40
N ILE A 10 -4.02 -14.45 -0.05
CA ILE A 10 -2.94 -14.53 -1.04
C ILE A 10 -3.32 -13.93 -2.40
N ASP A 11 -4.61 -13.94 -2.72
CA ASP A 11 -5.14 -13.40 -3.97
C ASP A 11 -5.35 -11.87 -3.93
N GLU A 12 -5.11 -11.23 -2.77
CA GLU A 12 -5.32 -9.80 -2.58
C GLU A 12 -3.99 -9.06 -2.48
N THR A 13 -3.80 -8.10 -3.38
CA THR A 13 -2.64 -7.21 -3.37
C THR A 13 -3.06 -5.79 -3.67
N PHE A 14 -2.80 -4.87 -2.74
CA PHE A 14 -2.94 -3.44 -2.96
C PHE A 14 -1.68 -2.88 -3.63
N THR A 15 -1.75 -2.61 -4.92
CA THR A 15 -0.61 -2.16 -5.75
C THR A 15 -0.37 -0.65 -5.64
N ILE A 16 0.74 -0.16 -6.23
CA ILE A 16 0.97 1.28 -6.41
C ILE A 16 -0.13 1.93 -7.28
N ALA A 17 -0.71 1.20 -8.24
CA ALA A 17 -1.81 1.73 -9.06
C ALA A 17 -3.10 1.91 -8.24
N ASP A 18 -3.33 1.03 -7.26
CA ASP A 18 -4.45 1.18 -6.33
C ASP A 18 -4.25 2.37 -5.40
N ALA A 19 -3.00 2.63 -4.97
CA ALA A 19 -2.66 3.86 -4.23
C ALA A 19 -3.07 5.12 -5.01
N LYS A 20 -2.74 5.19 -6.31
CA LYS A 20 -3.17 6.29 -7.20
C LYS A 20 -4.68 6.42 -7.29
N THR A 21 -5.38 5.29 -7.40
CA THR A 21 -6.84 5.26 -7.49
C THR A 21 -7.49 5.78 -6.20
N VAL A 22 -6.97 5.36 -5.04
CA VAL A 22 -7.41 5.86 -3.74
C VAL A 22 -7.12 7.35 -3.57
N SER A 23 -5.92 7.82 -3.94
CA SER A 23 -5.56 9.24 -3.89
C SER A 23 -6.51 10.09 -4.74
N ALA A 24 -6.80 9.66 -5.98
CA ALA A 24 -7.73 10.34 -6.85
C ALA A 24 -9.15 10.41 -6.24
N PHE A 25 -9.62 9.33 -5.62
CA PHE A 25 -10.89 9.31 -4.91
C PHE A 25 -10.90 10.28 -3.72
N VAL A 26 -9.83 10.31 -2.91
CA VAL A 26 -9.67 11.22 -1.77
C VAL A 26 -9.77 12.68 -2.22
N VAL A 27 -9.05 13.05 -3.28
CA VAL A 27 -9.06 14.41 -3.85
C VAL A 27 -10.45 14.76 -4.40
N ALA A 28 -11.04 13.87 -5.22
CA ALA A 28 -12.35 14.11 -5.84
C ALA A 28 -13.46 14.33 -4.81
N ASN A 29 -13.38 13.66 -3.66
CA ASN A 29 -14.39 13.70 -2.60
C ASN A 29 -14.01 14.62 -1.43
N LYS A 30 -12.90 15.36 -1.51
CA LYS A 30 -12.43 16.28 -0.47
C LYS A 30 -12.32 15.62 0.91
N LEU A 31 -11.82 14.39 0.96
CA LEU A 31 -11.62 13.69 2.23
C LEU A 31 -10.41 14.26 2.97
N GLY A 32 -10.38 14.11 4.29
CA GLY A 32 -9.33 14.68 5.14
C GLY A 32 -7.93 14.05 4.97
N GLY A 33 -7.84 12.89 4.31
CA GLY A 33 -6.57 12.20 4.06
C GLY A 33 -6.73 10.69 3.94
N VAL A 34 -5.58 10.00 3.98
CA VAL A 34 -5.46 8.54 3.91
C VAL A 34 -4.46 8.08 4.96
N HIS A 35 -4.82 7.01 5.66
CA HIS A 35 -3.90 6.21 6.45
C HIS A 35 -3.71 4.87 5.76
N PHE A 36 -2.64 4.13 6.03
CA PHE A 36 -2.48 2.75 5.55
C PHE A 36 -1.82 1.87 6.61
N TRP A 37 -1.98 0.56 6.48
CA TRP A 37 -1.31 -0.45 7.30
C TRP A 37 -0.14 -1.09 6.53
N SER A 38 1.10 -0.90 6.95
CA SER A 38 1.63 0.02 7.98
C SER A 38 2.94 0.61 7.50
N PHE A 39 3.50 1.58 8.22
CA PHE A 39 4.75 2.23 7.83
C PHE A 39 5.92 1.23 7.77
N GLU A 40 6.05 0.34 8.73
CA GLU A 40 7.09 -0.70 8.79
C GLU A 40 7.00 -1.67 7.61
N ARG A 41 5.80 -1.85 7.03
CA ARG A 41 5.59 -2.68 5.84
C ARG A 41 6.00 -2.00 4.55
N ASP A 42 6.30 -0.70 4.52
CA ASP A 42 6.56 0.04 3.28
C ASP A 42 8.00 -0.16 2.75
N ARG A 43 8.32 -1.42 2.50
CA ARG A 43 9.55 -1.91 1.90
C ARG A 43 9.30 -3.27 1.25
N ASP A 44 10.04 -3.54 0.19
CA ASP A 44 9.84 -4.74 -0.58
C ASP A 44 10.34 -6.02 0.11
N CYS A 45 9.60 -7.10 -0.12
CA CYS A 45 10.00 -8.47 0.12
C CYS A 45 9.24 -9.40 -0.83
N ALA A 46 9.58 -10.69 -0.83
CA ALA A 46 8.91 -11.67 -1.68
C ALA A 46 7.40 -11.76 -1.37
N PRO A 47 6.55 -12.01 -2.37
CA PRO A 47 5.14 -12.30 -2.15
C PRO A 47 4.91 -13.44 -1.16
N ALA A 48 3.81 -13.36 -0.41
CA ALA A 48 3.40 -14.43 0.49
C ALA A 48 3.07 -15.69 -0.31
N THR A 49 3.28 -16.87 0.28
CA THR A 49 3.05 -18.17 -0.38
C THR A 49 1.79 -18.88 0.10
N SER A 50 1.06 -18.29 1.04
CA SER A 50 -0.19 -18.83 1.61
C SER A 50 -0.98 -17.71 2.28
N ASP A 51 -2.28 -17.94 2.52
CA ASP A 51 -3.09 -17.04 3.35
C ASP A 51 -2.51 -16.90 4.77
N ASN A 52 -2.81 -15.76 5.40
CA ASN A 52 -2.37 -15.35 6.73
C ASN A 52 -0.86 -15.44 6.94
N ASN A 53 -0.09 -15.26 5.86
CA ASN A 53 1.38 -15.25 5.85
C ASN A 53 1.91 -13.90 5.33
N SER A 54 1.16 -12.83 5.60
CA SER A 54 1.61 -11.45 5.38
C SER A 54 2.66 -11.08 6.43
N SER A 55 3.62 -10.23 6.07
CA SER A 55 4.68 -9.77 6.96
C SER A 55 4.28 -8.47 7.66
N ASP A 56 4.61 -8.35 8.94
CA ASP A 56 4.49 -7.08 9.70
C ASP A 56 5.58 -6.06 9.35
N THR A 57 6.62 -6.44 8.60
CA THR A 57 7.82 -5.61 8.37
C THR A 57 8.18 -5.43 6.90
N CYS A 58 7.35 -5.92 5.99
CA CYS A 58 7.49 -5.70 4.56
C CYS A 58 6.15 -5.91 3.82
N ASN A 59 6.07 -5.44 2.58
CA ASN A 59 4.80 -5.32 1.86
C ASN A 59 4.35 -6.61 1.14
N ASN A 60 5.16 -7.67 1.07
CA ASN A 60 4.89 -8.87 0.26
C ASN A 60 4.41 -8.59 -1.18
N TYR A 61 4.83 -7.47 -1.78
CA TYR A 61 4.52 -7.09 -3.16
C TYR A 61 5.77 -7.12 -4.04
N GLY A 62 6.92 -6.71 -3.48
CA GLY A 62 8.22 -6.84 -4.12
C GLY A 62 8.46 -5.90 -5.31
N LYS A 63 7.60 -4.89 -5.51
CA LYS A 63 7.61 -3.99 -6.66
C LYS A 63 7.41 -2.51 -6.30
N ALA A 64 7.25 -2.17 -5.02
CA ALA A 64 6.99 -0.78 -4.61
C ALA A 64 8.27 0.02 -4.35
N GLY A 65 9.36 -0.64 -3.96
CA GLY A 65 10.57 -0.02 -3.43
C GLY A 65 10.45 0.35 -1.96
N THR A 66 11.53 0.89 -1.39
CA THR A 66 11.54 1.46 -0.04
C THR A 66 10.73 2.75 -0.01
N LEU A 67 9.77 2.85 0.91
CA LEU A 67 8.82 3.97 1.04
C LEU A 67 7.96 4.20 -0.22
N GLY A 68 7.74 3.16 -1.03
CA GLY A 68 7.03 3.27 -2.30
C GLY A 68 5.59 3.74 -2.15
N TYR A 69 4.86 3.23 -1.16
CA TYR A 69 3.48 3.63 -0.91
C TYR A 69 3.39 5.01 -0.28
N THR A 70 4.27 5.32 0.68
CA THR A 70 4.39 6.64 1.30
C THR A 70 4.61 7.71 0.23
N ASN A 71 5.60 7.51 -0.64
CA ASN A 71 5.92 8.46 -1.71
C ASN A 71 4.79 8.58 -2.73
N ALA A 72 4.09 7.49 -3.08
CA ALA A 72 2.94 7.52 -3.97
C ALA A 72 1.80 8.37 -3.40
N PHE A 73 1.40 8.12 -2.14
CA PHE A 73 0.35 8.91 -1.49
C PHE A 73 0.73 10.38 -1.33
N LEU A 74 1.96 10.69 -0.89
CA LEU A 74 2.40 12.09 -0.76
C LEU A 74 2.37 12.81 -2.10
N THR A 75 2.94 12.20 -3.15
CA THR A 75 2.98 12.77 -4.51
C THR A 75 1.57 13.07 -5.02
N ASP A 76 0.65 12.09 -4.95
CA ASP A 76 -0.69 12.22 -5.52
C ASP A 76 -1.61 13.14 -4.70
N LEU A 77 -1.33 13.35 -3.41
CA LEU A 77 -2.07 14.24 -2.53
C LEU A 77 -1.46 15.66 -2.46
N GLY A 78 -0.31 15.88 -3.11
CA GLY A 78 0.33 17.19 -3.23
C GLY A 78 1.23 17.58 -2.05
N TYR A 79 1.90 16.62 -1.41
CA TYR A 79 2.87 16.83 -0.32
C TYR A 79 4.31 16.49 -0.73
#